data_AF-A0A519H487-F1
#
_entry.id   AF-A0A519H487-F1
#
_cell.length_a   1.000
_cell.length_b   1.000
_cell.length_c   1.000
_cell.angle_alpha   90.00
_cell.angle_beta   90.00
_cell.angle_gamma   90.00
#
_symmetry.space_group_name_H-M   'P 1'
#
loop_
_entity.id
_entity.type
_entity.pdbx_description
1 polymer ?
#
loop_
_entity_poly.entity_id
_entity_poly.type
_entity_poly.pdbx_seq_one_letter_code
_entity_poly.pdbx_strand_id
1 'polypeptide(L)'
;MVLLERPVDLLGWVGKEIGVSDWVEITQEQIDTFARLTGDDHWIHIDVARAAREMPGGKTIAHGFFTLSLIPFMVRSVYQIRQRGRGLNYGSNRVRYV
;
A
#
# COMPACT_ATOMS: atom_id res chain seq x y z
N MET A 1 -2.06 -15.05 -10.31
CA MET A 1 -1.09 -15.19 -9.21
C MET A 1 0.04 -16.14 -9.61
N VAL A 2 1.30 -15.72 -9.53
CA VAL A 2 2.48 -16.55 -9.80
C VAL A 2 2.78 -17.44 -8.59
N LEU A 3 3.02 -18.74 -8.82
CA LEU A 3 3.38 -19.70 -7.78
C LEU A 3 4.86 -20.07 -7.89
N LEU A 4 5.57 -19.93 -6.78
CA LEU A 4 7.01 -20.16 -6.68
C LEU A 4 7.28 -21.14 -5.54
N GLU A 5 8.25 -22.04 -5.73
CA GLU A 5 8.63 -22.97 -4.66
C GLU A 5 9.55 -22.27 -3.66
N ARG A 6 10.55 -21.51 -4.13
CA ARG A 6 11.57 -20.84 -3.31
C ARG A 6 11.78 -19.39 -3.77
N PRO A 7 12.32 -18.49 -2.91
CA PRO A 7 12.58 -17.10 -3.29
C PRO A 7 13.49 -16.95 -4.51
N VAL A 8 14.46 -17.85 -4.71
CA VAL A 8 15.39 -17.85 -5.86
C VAL A 8 14.66 -17.99 -7.19
N ASP A 9 13.46 -18.59 -7.21
CA ASP A 9 12.69 -18.78 -8.43
C ASP A 9 12.19 -17.44 -9.02
N LEU A 10 12.18 -16.35 -8.23
CA LEU A 10 11.91 -14.98 -8.72
C LEU A 10 12.96 -14.50 -9.74
N LEU A 11 14.18 -15.05 -9.74
CA LEU A 11 15.21 -14.65 -10.70
C LEU A 11 14.78 -14.87 -12.16
N GLY A 12 13.95 -15.90 -12.42
CA GLY A 12 13.39 -16.17 -13.75
C GLY A 12 12.36 -15.15 -14.24
N TRP A 13 11.94 -14.24 -13.34
CA TRP A 13 10.93 -13.21 -13.57
C TRP A 13 11.52 -11.80 -13.69
N VAL A 14 12.86 -11.65 -13.65
CA VAL A 14 13.51 -10.36 -13.85
C VAL A 14 13.11 -9.77 -15.21
N GLY A 15 12.61 -8.53 -15.18
CA GLY A 15 12.15 -7.83 -16.38
C GLY A 15 10.77 -8.24 -16.90
N LYS A 16 10.05 -9.12 -16.19
CA LYS A 16 8.71 -9.59 -16.58
C LYS A 16 7.65 -9.09 -15.60
N GLU A 17 6.44 -8.88 -16.11
CA GLU A 17 5.27 -8.66 -15.26
C GLU A 17 4.95 -9.94 -14.48
N ILE A 18 4.72 -9.80 -13.17
CA ILE A 18 4.39 -10.91 -12.25
C ILE A 18 2.90 -10.97 -11.88
N GLY A 19 2.12 -9.99 -12.37
CA GLY A 19 0.67 -9.89 -12.18
C GLY A 19 0.25 -8.54 -11.59
N VAL A 20 -1.07 -8.37 -11.52
CA VAL A 20 -1.76 -7.18 -10.99
C VAL A 20 -2.51 -7.60 -9.73
N SER A 21 -2.55 -6.73 -8.72
CA SER A 21 -3.28 -7.03 -7.49
C SER A 21 -4.79 -6.92 -7.68
N ASP A 22 -5.55 -7.44 -6.72
CA ASP A 22 -6.97 -7.13 -6.64
C ASP A 22 -7.18 -5.68 -6.19
N TRP A 23 -8.38 -5.15 -6.44
CA TRP A 23 -8.78 -3.85 -5.91
C TRP A 23 -8.89 -3.89 -4.39
N VAL A 24 -8.51 -2.77 -3.77
CA VAL A 24 -8.62 -2.58 -2.32
C VAL A 24 -9.38 -1.29 -2.08
N GLU A 25 -10.53 -1.39 -1.42
CA GLU A 25 -11.26 -0.21 -0.96
C GLU A 25 -10.55 0.38 0.26
N ILE A 26 -10.34 1.69 0.24
CA ILE A 26 -9.75 2.45 1.35
C ILE A 26 -10.85 3.26 2.02
N THR A 27 -11.09 2.93 3.28
CA THR A 27 -12.14 3.54 4.10
C THR A 27 -11.58 4.65 4.98
N GLN A 28 -12.44 5.59 5.39
CA GLN A 28 -12.07 6.63 6.34
C GLN A 28 -11.56 6.04 7.68
N GLU A 29 -12.16 4.95 8.15
CA GLU A 29 -11.75 4.29 9.40
C GLU A 29 -10.29 3.81 9.36
N GLN A 30 -9.84 3.29 8.21
CA GLN A 30 -8.45 2.89 8.02
C GLN A 30 -7.51 4.10 7.99
N ILE A 31 -7.92 5.19 7.33
CA ILE A 31 -7.17 6.45 7.31
C ILE A 31 -7.03 7.01 8.73
N ASP A 32 -8.13 7.05 9.50
CA ASP A 32 -8.13 7.50 10.89
C ASP A 32 -7.27 6.61 11.79
N THR A 33 -7.31 5.29 11.56
CA THR A 33 -6.49 4.33 12.31
C THR A 33 -5.01 4.53 12.01
N PHE A 34 -4.66 4.76 10.74
CA PHE A 34 -3.29 5.05 10.36
C PHE A 34 -2.80 6.36 11.00
N ALA A 35 -3.62 7.42 10.98
CA ALA A 35 -3.33 8.68 11.65
C ALA A 35 -3.07 8.49 13.15
N ARG A 36 -3.93 7.73 13.85
CA ARG A 36 -3.74 7.41 15.28
C ARG A 36 -2.47 6.61 15.55
N LEU A 37 -2.11 5.68 14.65
CA LEU A 37 -0.95 4.82 14.80
C LEU A 37 0.36 5.58 14.57
N THR A 38 0.40 6.47 13.59
CA THR A 38 1.63 7.16 13.17
C THR A 38 1.78 8.55 13.80
N GLY A 39 0.69 9.12 14.30
CA GLY A 39 0.64 10.52 14.73
C GLY A 39 0.53 11.51 13.58
N ASP A 40 0.34 11.06 12.33
CA ASP A 40 0.08 11.94 11.19
C ASP A 40 -1.41 12.28 11.12
N ASP A 41 -1.82 13.26 11.92
CA ASP A 41 -3.19 13.71 12.10
C ASP A 41 -3.51 14.98 11.28
N HIS A 42 -2.75 15.24 10.21
CA HIS A 42 -3.01 16.40 9.36
C HIS A 42 -4.45 16.37 8.83
N TRP A 43 -5.14 17.51 8.95
CA TRP A 43 -6.61 17.60 8.80
C TRP A 43 -7.14 17.07 7.46
N ILE A 44 -6.33 17.10 6.40
CA ILE A 44 -6.71 16.58 5.07
C ILE A 44 -6.99 15.07 5.07
N HIS A 45 -6.51 14.36 6.09
CA HIS A 45 -6.72 12.92 6.27
C HIS A 45 -7.95 12.61 7.13
N ILE A 46 -8.21 13.41 8.17
CA ILE A 46 -9.12 13.02 9.26
C ILE A 46 -10.32 13.98 9.47
N ASP A 47 -10.23 15.24 9.04
CA ASP A 47 -11.31 16.21 9.25
C ASP A 47 -12.24 16.23 8.04
N VAL A 48 -13.20 15.31 8.03
CA VAL A 48 -14.20 15.18 6.96
C VAL A 48 -15.02 16.46 6.77
N ALA A 49 -15.38 17.13 7.86
CA ALA A 49 -16.21 18.33 7.80
C ALA A 49 -15.45 19.50 7.18
N ARG A 50 -14.17 19.67 7.53
CA ARG A 50 -13.30 20.68 6.94
C ARG A 50 -12.95 20.34 5.50
N ALA A 51 -12.63 19.08 5.20
CA ALA A 51 -12.36 18.63 3.84
C ALA A 51 -13.55 18.89 2.91
N ALA A 52 -14.78 18.66 3.36
CA ALA A 52 -15.99 18.99 2.60
C ALA A 52 -16.11 20.47 2.21
N ARG A 53 -15.53 21.39 3.01
CA ARG A 53 -15.56 22.83 2.76
C ARG A 53 -14.34 23.36 1.99
N GLU A 54 -13.15 22.81 2.28
CA GLU A 54 -11.87 23.41 1.86
C GLU A 54 -11.12 22.58 0.80
N MET A 55 -11.36 21.27 0.69
CA MET A 55 -10.60 20.42 -0.25
C MET A 55 -11.21 20.43 -1.65
N PRO A 56 -10.39 20.43 -2.71
CA PRO A 56 -10.83 20.05 -4.04
C PRO A 56 -11.50 18.67 -4.00
N GLY A 57 -12.76 18.58 -4.43
CA GLY A 57 -13.54 17.34 -4.40
C GLY A 57 -14.23 17.04 -3.06
N GLY A 58 -14.07 17.88 -2.04
CA GLY A 58 -14.86 17.83 -0.80
C GLY A 58 -14.67 16.56 0.03
N LYS A 59 -13.53 15.89 -0.09
CA LYS A 59 -13.22 14.64 0.61
C LYS A 59 -11.82 14.70 1.21
N THR A 60 -11.65 13.95 2.29
CA THR A 60 -10.34 13.59 2.82
C THR A 60 -9.58 12.72 1.81
N ILE A 61 -8.27 12.67 1.96
CA ILE A 61 -7.38 11.83 1.16
C ILE A 61 -6.58 10.90 2.07
N ALA A 62 -6.22 9.72 1.60
CA ALA A 62 -5.36 8.81 2.36
C ALA A 62 -3.92 9.36 2.47
N HIS A 63 -3.21 9.01 3.54
CA HIS A 63 -1.80 9.32 3.69
C HIS A 63 -0.98 8.67 2.57
N GLY A 64 -0.01 9.39 2.01
CA GLY A 64 0.92 8.79 1.04
C GLY A 64 1.63 7.56 1.62
N PHE A 65 2.09 7.65 2.87
CA PHE A 65 2.73 6.51 3.56
C PHE A 65 1.77 5.37 3.83
N PHE A 66 0.47 5.63 4.05
CA PHE A 66 -0.52 4.57 4.16
C PHE A 66 -0.62 3.82 2.82
N THR A 67 -0.77 4.53 1.71
CA THR A 67 -0.79 3.92 0.36
C THR A 67 0.46 3.09 0.08
N LEU A 68 1.66 3.60 0.41
CA LEU A 68 2.91 2.85 0.25
C LEU A 68 2.95 1.58 1.11
N SER A 69 2.41 1.65 2.33
CA SER A 69 2.38 0.53 3.28
C SER A 69 1.47 -0.63 2.84
N LEU A 70 0.60 -0.43 1.85
CA LEU A 70 -0.28 -1.47 1.31
C LEU A 70 0.44 -2.47 0.40
N ILE A 71 1.66 -2.16 -0.09
CA ILE A 71 2.39 -3.04 -1.02
C ILE A 71 2.49 -4.49 -0.49
N PRO A 72 2.93 -4.77 0.75
CA PRO A 72 3.01 -6.13 1.26
C PRO A 72 1.66 -6.86 1.36
N PHE A 73 0.55 -6.11 1.44
CA PHE A 73 -0.80 -6.67 1.39
C PHE A 73 -1.18 -7.00 -0.06
N MET A 74 -1.06 -6.04 -0.97
CA MET A 74 -1.44 -6.18 -2.39
C MET A 74 -0.63 -7.27 -3.11
N VAL A 75 0.65 -7.41 -2.80
CA VAL A 75 1.53 -8.42 -3.43
C VAL A 75 1.06 -9.86 -3.15
N ARG A 76 0.24 -10.09 -2.11
CA ARG A 76 -0.29 -11.41 -1.77
C ARG A 76 -1.24 -11.97 -2.82
N SER A 77 -1.91 -11.13 -3.61
CA SER A 77 -2.73 -11.59 -4.73
C SER A 77 -1.93 -11.71 -6.04
N VAL A 78 -0.68 -11.20 -6.05
CA VAL A 78 0.20 -11.20 -7.22
C VAL A 78 1.04 -12.47 -7.27
N TYR A 79 1.72 -12.84 -6.18
CA TYR A 79 2.50 -14.08 -6.13
C TYR A 79 2.53 -14.72 -4.74
N GLN A 80 2.86 -16.01 -4.73
CA GLN A 80 3.10 -16.79 -3.53
C GLN A 80 4.41 -17.58 -3.63
N ILE A 81 5.19 -17.59 -2.55
CA ILE A 81 6.38 -18.44 -2.40
C ILE A 81 6.09 -19.47 -1.31
N ARG A 82 6.14 -20.76 -1.64
CA ARG A 82 5.78 -21.84 -0.71
C ARG A 82 6.80 -22.03 0.40
N GLN A 83 8.08 -22.10 0.06
CA GLN A 83 9.18 -22.26 1.01
C GLN A 83 9.80 -20.89 1.34
N ARG A 84 9.02 -20.04 2.02
CA ARG A 84 9.44 -18.70 2.41
C ARG A 84 9.96 -18.67 3.85
N GLY A 85 11.15 -18.11 4.05
CA GLY A 85 11.70 -17.77 5.37
C GLY A 85 11.29 -16.39 5.84
N ARG A 86 12.16 -15.73 6.63
CA ARG A 86 11.98 -14.33 7.02
C ARG A 86 12.24 -13.40 5.83
N GLY A 87 11.41 -12.37 5.67
CA GLY A 87 11.62 -11.30 4.71
C GLY A 87 11.56 -9.95 5.39
N LEU A 88 12.31 -8.99 4.87
CA LEU A 88 12.36 -7.62 5.37
C LEU A 88 12.08 -6.67 4.22
N ASN A 89 11.42 -5.55 4.52
CA ASN A 89 11.41 -4.42 3.61
C ASN A 89 12.78 -3.74 3.71
N TYR A 90 13.61 -3.88 2.67
CA TYR A 90 14.96 -3.31 2.67
C TYR A 90 14.93 -1.79 2.54
N GLY A 91 13.90 -1.27 1.89
CA GLY A 91 13.73 0.14 1.60
C GLY A 91 13.05 0.34 0.27
N SER A 92 12.96 1.60 -0.13
CA SER A 92 12.46 1.99 -1.45
C SER A 92 13.50 2.88 -2.11
N ASN A 93 13.57 2.83 -3.44
CA ASN A 93 14.33 3.81 -4.22
C ASN A 93 13.51 5.10 -4.31
N ARG A 94 13.17 5.55 -5.52
CA ARG A 94 12.37 6.74 -5.73
C ARG A 94 10.87 6.43 -5.59
N VAL A 95 10.20 7.07 -4.64
CA VAL A 95 8.73 7.05 -4.46
C VAL A 95 8.14 8.42 -4.84
N ARG A 96 7.00 8.42 -5.52
CA ARG A 96 6.23 9.62 -5.90
C ARG A 96 4.74 9.36 -5.69
N TYR A 97 4.01 10.37 -5.26
CA TYR A 97 2.55 10.38 -5.16
C TYR A 97 2.05 11.31 -6.27
N VAL A 98 1.30 10.77 -7.23
CA VAL A 98 0.84 11.46 -8.45
C VAL A 98 -0.66 11.65 -8.46
#